data_AF-A0AAQ3N0N7-F1
#
_entry.id   AF-A0AAQ3N0N7-F1
#
_cell.length_a   1.000
_cell.length_b   1.000
_cell.length_c   1.000
_cell.angle_alpha   90.00
_cell.angle_beta   90.00
_cell.angle_gamma   90.00
#
_symmetry.space_group_name_H-M   'P 1'
#
loop_
_entity.id
_entity.type
_entity.pdbx_description
1 polymer ?
#
loop_
_entity_poly.entity_id
_entity_poly.type
_entity_poly.pdbx_seq_one_letter_code
_entity_poly.pdbx_strand_id
1 'polypeptide(L)'
;MIEELYILEMSERNVDKGKRIIIGVSTLFLVAVVGVIVFGINLAESGSNGNGDKENVNNKKEHVTASVKAVQTLCNPTNYKEECEENLMAGVGDSTTTDPYELIKLAFNITMEKITDKFEEMNILHDIEKEPRAKMALETCKQLMDLSVSELERSFIGMNEFSLMNVDKILMNLKVWLSGALTYQDTCLDQFENTTSDAGKKMQDLLTTGMHMTSNGLSIITALSDTFTNFNATKLLGRRLLQDSESPSSVHNGGLNETLLLNRKPNVTVAKDGSGDFRTINEALNKVPEKNKTPFVIYIKEGIYQEYVEVKKNMTHVVFIGDGGKKTRITGNKNYIDGITTYKTATVGMSSFMFLFNIFV
;
A
#
# COMPACT_ATOMS: atom_id res chain seq x y z
N MET A 1 16.00 9.29 47.66
CA MET A 1 16.74 10.45 47.11
C MET A 1 17.97 10.07 46.28
N ILE A 2 18.59 8.89 46.48
CA ILE A 2 19.72 8.44 45.64
C ILE A 2 19.26 7.61 44.41
N GLU A 3 18.11 6.92 44.48
CA GLU A 3 17.57 6.18 43.32
C GLU A 3 16.99 7.06 42.21
N GLU A 4 16.40 8.23 42.53
CA GLU A 4 15.85 9.12 41.50
C GLU A 4 16.94 9.83 40.67
N LEU A 5 18.13 10.06 41.24
CA LEU A 5 19.25 10.66 40.52
C LEU A 5 19.84 9.70 39.47
N TYR A 6 19.81 8.39 39.74
CA TYR A 6 20.36 7.36 38.83
C TYR A 6 19.45 7.09 37.62
N ILE A 7 18.12 7.27 37.78
CA ILE A 7 17.13 7.10 36.72
C ILE A 7 17.20 8.26 35.71
N LEU A 8 17.41 9.51 36.18
CA LEU A 8 17.59 10.67 35.30
C LEU A 8 18.89 10.59 34.50
N GLU A 9 19.99 10.16 35.11
CA GLU A 9 21.29 9.98 34.43
C GLU A 9 21.33 8.79 33.45
N MET A 10 20.45 7.79 33.64
CA MET A 10 20.22 6.72 32.66
C MET A 10 19.33 7.16 31.49
N SER A 11 18.36 8.06 31.73
CA SER A 11 17.51 8.64 30.68
C SER A 11 18.32 9.52 29.72
N GLU A 12 19.15 10.43 30.25
CA GLU A 12 20.02 11.30 29.41
C GLU A 12 21.06 10.49 28.63
N ARG A 13 21.68 9.46 29.23
CA ARG A 13 22.65 8.61 28.52
C ARG A 13 22.03 7.73 27.42
N ASN A 14 20.74 7.39 27.52
CA ASN A 14 20.04 6.64 26.46
C ASN A 14 19.57 7.53 25.32
N VAL A 15 19.24 8.81 25.57
CA VAL A 15 18.94 9.81 24.52
C VAL A 15 20.17 10.07 23.65
N ASP A 16 21.37 10.16 24.24
CA ASP A 16 22.62 10.37 23.49
C ASP A 16 23.11 9.12 22.74
N LYS A 17 22.86 7.91 23.29
CA LYS A 17 23.13 6.65 22.57
C LYS A 17 22.16 6.43 21.41
N GLY A 18 20.89 6.81 21.56
CA GLY A 18 19.91 6.82 20.47
C GLY A 18 20.32 7.75 19.32
N LYS A 19 20.77 8.97 19.63
CA LYS A 19 21.31 9.91 18.63
C LYS A 19 22.58 9.39 17.94
N ARG A 20 23.50 8.75 18.67
CA ARG A 20 24.74 8.19 18.09
C ARG A 20 24.49 6.96 17.21
N ILE A 21 23.50 6.13 17.52
CA ILE A 21 23.10 4.99 16.66
C ILE A 21 22.42 5.50 15.38
N ILE A 22 21.59 6.55 15.45
CA ILE A 22 20.96 7.17 14.28
C ILE A 22 22.02 7.79 13.34
N ILE A 23 23.03 8.47 13.89
CA ILE A 23 24.13 9.06 13.09
C ILE A 23 25.03 7.96 12.46
N GLY A 24 25.28 6.85 13.16
CA GLY A 24 26.07 5.73 12.65
C GLY A 24 25.35 4.89 11.58
N VAL A 25 24.03 4.77 11.66
CA VAL A 25 23.21 4.01 10.69
C VAL A 25 22.93 4.84 9.44
N SER A 26 22.71 6.15 9.57
CA SER A 26 22.55 7.08 8.44
C SER A 26 23.84 7.19 7.61
N THR A 27 25.00 7.18 8.25
CA THR A 27 26.30 7.14 7.55
C THR A 27 26.58 5.80 6.88
N LEU A 28 26.16 4.67 7.47
CA LEU A 28 26.30 3.34 6.84
C LEU A 28 25.37 3.16 5.63
N PHE A 29 24.15 3.71 5.70
CA PHE A 29 23.21 3.75 4.58
C PHE A 29 23.72 4.68 3.46
N LEU A 30 24.25 5.86 3.81
CA LEU A 30 24.90 6.76 2.85
C LEU A 30 26.11 6.10 2.18
N VAL A 31 26.95 5.37 2.91
CA VAL A 31 28.12 4.70 2.31
C VAL A 31 27.72 3.49 1.46
N ALA A 32 26.64 2.78 1.79
CA ALA A 32 26.12 1.68 0.95
C ALA A 32 25.44 2.20 -0.33
N VAL A 33 24.68 3.29 -0.24
CA VAL A 33 24.05 3.95 -1.38
C VAL A 33 25.11 4.64 -2.26
N VAL A 34 26.06 5.36 -1.68
CA VAL A 34 27.17 6.00 -2.41
C VAL A 34 28.15 4.97 -2.98
N GLY A 35 28.39 3.85 -2.30
CA GLY A 35 29.28 2.77 -2.76
C GLY A 35 28.77 2.06 -4.02
N VAL A 36 27.45 1.92 -4.17
CA VAL A 36 26.81 1.41 -5.40
C VAL A 36 26.78 2.48 -6.49
N ILE A 37 26.61 3.75 -6.13
CA ILE A 37 26.55 4.88 -7.07
C ILE A 37 27.94 5.20 -7.67
N VAL A 38 29.03 5.16 -6.90
CA VAL A 38 30.39 5.46 -7.41
C VAL A 38 30.91 4.36 -8.36
N PHE A 39 30.56 3.09 -8.16
CA PHE A 39 30.96 2.04 -9.10
C PHE A 39 30.22 2.12 -10.45
N GLY A 40 29.04 2.76 -10.49
CA GLY A 40 28.31 3.08 -11.72
C GLY A 40 28.80 4.35 -12.45
N ILE A 41 29.64 5.19 -11.83
CA ILE A 41 30.02 6.52 -12.35
C ILE A 41 31.43 6.55 -13.00
N ASN A 42 32.20 5.47 -12.99
CA ASN A 42 33.51 5.46 -13.69
C ASN A 42 33.42 5.50 -15.24
N LEU A 43 32.26 5.86 -15.81
CA LEU A 43 32.08 6.09 -17.24
C LEU A 43 31.41 7.45 -17.57
N ALA A 44 31.71 8.52 -16.83
CA ALA A 44 31.58 9.92 -17.26
C ALA A 44 32.16 10.80 -16.13
N GLU A 45 33.12 11.71 -16.28
CA GLU A 45 33.63 12.47 -17.41
C GLU A 45 34.95 13.11 -16.95
N SER A 46 35.88 13.36 -17.88
CA SER A 46 37.12 14.10 -17.63
C SER A 46 36.90 15.61 -17.67
N GLY A 47 37.60 16.33 -16.78
CA GLY A 47 37.89 17.78 -16.87
C GLY A 47 36.88 18.67 -16.15
N SER A 48 37.21 19.82 -15.55
CA SER A 48 38.44 20.62 -15.51
C SER A 48 38.35 21.62 -14.34
N ASN A 49 39.51 22.07 -13.85
CA ASN A 49 39.76 23.02 -12.75
C ASN A 49 39.12 24.42 -12.92
N GLY A 50 38.86 25.09 -11.78
CA GLY A 50 38.75 26.55 -11.65
C GLY A 50 38.47 27.02 -10.21
N ASN A 51 39.34 27.86 -9.65
CA ASN A 51 39.43 28.31 -8.25
C ASN A 51 38.73 29.67 -8.01
N GLY A 52 38.21 29.94 -6.79
CA GLY A 52 38.03 31.32 -6.24
C GLY A 52 36.65 31.75 -5.67
N ASP A 53 36.53 31.71 -4.34
CA ASP A 53 35.68 32.43 -3.34
C ASP A 53 34.42 33.24 -3.75
N LYS A 54 33.23 32.75 -3.34
CA LYS A 54 32.04 33.53 -2.87
C LYS A 54 31.19 32.69 -1.90
N GLU A 55 31.55 32.74 -0.63
CA GLU A 55 31.00 31.95 0.48
C GLU A 55 29.65 32.53 0.97
N ASN A 56 28.56 32.24 0.23
CA ASN A 56 27.15 32.16 0.72
C ASN A 56 26.15 31.88 -0.42
N VAL A 57 26.51 32.19 -1.68
CA VAL A 57 25.70 31.82 -2.87
C VAL A 57 26.07 30.43 -3.39
N ASN A 58 27.33 30.02 -3.21
CA ASN A 58 27.82 28.70 -3.66
C ASN A 58 27.16 27.55 -2.89
N ASN A 59 26.96 27.68 -1.57
CA ASN A 59 26.29 26.64 -0.78
C ASN A 59 24.85 26.39 -1.23
N LYS A 60 24.04 27.42 -1.53
CA LYS A 60 22.66 27.21 -2.00
C LYS A 60 22.62 26.56 -3.40
N LYS A 61 23.53 26.94 -4.31
CA LYS A 61 23.62 26.37 -5.67
C LYS A 61 24.10 24.92 -5.67
N GLU A 62 25.08 24.61 -4.83
CA GLU A 62 25.64 23.26 -4.66
C GLU A 62 24.64 22.31 -3.98
N HIS A 63 23.92 22.79 -2.96
CA HIS A 63 22.89 22.01 -2.27
C HIS A 63 21.65 21.77 -3.13
N VAL A 64 21.22 22.75 -3.94
CA VAL A 64 20.14 22.57 -4.93
C VAL A 64 20.54 21.51 -5.97
N THR A 65 21.81 21.49 -6.39
CA THR A 65 22.32 20.48 -7.33
C THR A 65 22.34 19.07 -6.70
N ALA A 66 22.63 18.96 -5.40
CA ALA A 66 22.61 17.68 -4.68
C ALA A 66 21.20 17.12 -4.51
N SER A 67 20.22 17.94 -4.12
CA SER A 67 18.81 17.53 -4.01
C SER A 67 18.26 17.09 -5.37
N VAL A 68 18.58 17.81 -6.45
CA VAL A 68 18.19 17.43 -7.82
C VAL A 68 18.70 16.03 -8.17
N LYS A 69 19.98 15.74 -7.91
CA LYS A 69 20.55 14.40 -8.19
C LYS A 69 19.92 13.31 -7.33
N ALA A 70 19.59 13.61 -6.08
CA ALA A 70 18.92 12.66 -5.20
C ALA A 70 17.50 12.32 -5.71
N VAL A 71 16.74 13.33 -6.13
CA VAL A 71 15.42 13.18 -6.75
C VAL A 71 15.51 12.37 -8.05
N GLN A 72 16.43 12.72 -8.96
CA GLN A 72 16.64 11.98 -10.21
C GLN A 72 16.99 10.51 -9.97
N THR A 73 17.81 10.24 -8.95
CA THR A 73 18.18 8.87 -8.57
C THR A 73 16.96 8.10 -8.06
N LEU A 74 16.15 8.73 -7.21
CA LEU A 74 14.94 8.12 -6.67
C LEU A 74 13.88 7.85 -7.74
N CYS A 75 13.73 8.77 -8.70
CA CYS A 75 12.77 8.67 -9.80
C CYS A 75 13.25 7.82 -10.99
N ASN A 76 14.53 7.42 -11.03
CA ASN A 76 15.08 6.60 -12.10
C ASN A 76 14.31 5.28 -12.37
N PRO A 77 13.89 4.48 -11.36
CA PRO A 77 13.19 3.23 -11.61
C PRO A 77 11.71 3.40 -12.01
N THR A 78 11.20 4.63 -12.14
CA THR A 78 9.76 4.87 -12.31
C THR A 78 9.33 4.95 -13.77
N ASN A 79 8.08 4.57 -14.04
CA ASN A 79 7.50 4.63 -15.39
C ASN A 79 7.16 6.05 -15.83
N TYR A 80 6.82 6.94 -14.88
CA TYR A 80 6.49 8.35 -15.14
C TYR A 80 7.57 9.26 -14.53
N LYS A 81 8.79 9.14 -15.07
CA LYS A 81 9.99 9.77 -14.51
C LYS A 81 9.93 11.30 -14.45
N GLU A 82 9.51 11.95 -15.54
CA GLU A 82 9.43 13.42 -15.58
C GLU A 82 8.44 13.95 -14.55
N GLU A 83 7.25 13.35 -14.46
CA GLU A 83 6.23 13.73 -13.47
C GLU A 83 6.67 13.39 -12.04
N CYS A 84 7.45 12.32 -11.83
CA CYS A 84 8.08 12.04 -10.54
C CYS A 84 9.04 13.16 -10.13
N GLU A 85 9.96 13.53 -11.02
CA GLU A 85 10.96 14.55 -10.76
C GLU A 85 10.32 15.92 -10.52
N GLU A 86 9.38 16.33 -11.38
CA GLU A 86 8.68 17.61 -11.26
C GLU A 86 7.96 17.74 -9.91
N ASN A 87 7.14 16.75 -9.55
CA ASN A 87 6.35 16.81 -8.33
C ASN A 87 7.22 16.73 -7.08
N LEU A 88 8.25 15.88 -7.09
CA LEU A 88 9.13 15.76 -5.94
C LEU A 88 10.01 17.00 -5.76
N MET A 89 10.51 17.58 -6.85
CA MET A 89 11.25 18.85 -6.82
C MET A 89 10.40 20.01 -6.29
N ALA A 90 9.12 20.08 -6.69
CA ALA A 90 8.18 21.07 -6.18
C ALA A 90 7.97 20.93 -4.66
N GLY A 91 7.87 19.69 -4.16
CA GLY A 91 7.74 19.42 -2.73
C GLY A 91 9.01 19.67 -1.92
N VAL A 92 10.19 19.45 -2.52
CA VAL A 92 11.48 19.74 -1.87
C VAL A 92 11.62 21.25 -1.65
N GLY A 93 11.18 22.09 -2.58
CA GLY A 93 11.19 23.56 -2.42
C GLY A 93 12.58 24.11 -2.06
N ASP A 94 12.66 24.89 -0.97
CA ASP A 94 13.93 25.40 -0.41
C ASP A 94 14.64 24.39 0.52
N SER A 95 14.03 23.24 0.79
CA SER A 95 14.64 22.20 1.63
C SER A 95 15.82 21.56 0.91
N THR A 96 16.79 21.12 1.70
CA THR A 96 18.06 20.56 1.21
C THR A 96 18.15 19.06 1.41
N THR A 97 17.01 18.39 1.60
CA THR A 97 17.00 16.96 1.93
C THR A 97 17.52 16.15 0.73
N THR A 98 18.54 15.35 1.02
CA THR A 98 19.11 14.35 0.11
C THR A 98 18.90 12.94 0.66
N ASP A 99 18.22 12.83 1.81
CA ASP A 99 17.97 11.57 2.48
C ASP A 99 16.87 10.79 1.72
N PRO A 100 17.17 9.57 1.24
CA PRO A 100 16.20 8.80 0.46
C PRO A 100 14.91 8.49 1.22
N TYR A 101 14.96 8.28 2.54
CA TYR A 101 13.77 7.95 3.33
C TYR A 101 12.86 9.18 3.47
N GLU A 102 13.42 10.36 3.72
CA GLU A 102 12.67 11.61 3.73
C GLU A 102 12.12 11.99 2.34
N LEU A 103 12.87 11.74 1.26
CA LEU A 103 12.37 11.93 -0.10
C LEU A 103 11.24 10.97 -0.45
N ILE A 104 11.31 9.71 -0.01
CA ILE A 104 10.21 8.75 -0.21
C ILE A 104 8.99 9.19 0.59
N LYS A 105 9.13 9.57 1.87
CA LYS A 105 7.99 10.11 2.66
C LYS A 105 7.34 11.30 1.99
N LEU A 106 8.15 12.23 1.49
CA LEU A 106 7.67 13.40 0.75
C LEU A 106 6.89 12.97 -0.49
N ALA A 107 7.42 12.02 -1.28
CA ALA A 107 6.72 11.47 -2.44
C ALA A 107 5.36 10.86 -2.07
N PHE A 108 5.28 10.08 -0.99
CA PHE A 108 4.00 9.53 -0.50
C PHE A 108 3.01 10.62 -0.08
N ASN A 109 3.48 11.64 0.62
CA ASN A 109 2.63 12.75 1.04
C ASN A 109 2.04 13.51 -0.15
N ILE A 110 2.87 13.83 -1.15
CA ILE A 110 2.44 14.51 -2.38
C ILE A 110 1.44 13.63 -3.16
N THR A 111 1.71 12.32 -3.26
CA THR A 111 0.78 11.37 -3.89
C THR A 111 -0.58 11.37 -3.19
N MET A 112 -0.58 11.34 -1.85
CA MET A 112 -1.81 11.36 -1.04
C MET A 112 -2.61 12.64 -1.26
N GLU A 113 -1.95 13.80 -1.21
CA GLU A 113 -2.57 15.11 -1.42
C GLU A 113 -3.24 15.17 -2.80
N LYS A 114 -2.51 14.83 -3.87
CA LYS A 114 -3.06 14.83 -5.24
C LYS A 114 -4.27 13.94 -5.39
N ILE A 115 -4.25 12.74 -4.80
CA ILE A 115 -5.36 11.79 -4.93
C ILE A 115 -6.56 12.23 -4.11
N THR A 116 -6.33 12.80 -2.92
CA THR A 116 -7.41 13.33 -2.07
C THR A 116 -8.06 14.56 -2.70
N ASP A 117 -7.28 15.48 -3.26
CA ASP A 117 -7.81 16.66 -3.96
C ASP A 117 -8.67 16.26 -5.16
N LYS A 118 -8.19 15.31 -5.96
CA LYS A 118 -8.93 14.78 -7.12
C LYS A 118 -10.15 13.96 -6.68
N PHE A 119 -10.09 13.36 -5.50
CA PHE A 119 -11.25 12.72 -4.89
C PHE A 119 -12.37 13.70 -4.57
N GLU A 120 -12.04 14.85 -3.98
CA GLU A 120 -13.04 15.88 -3.70
C GLU A 120 -13.59 16.52 -4.98
N GLU A 121 -12.78 16.65 -6.02
CA GLU A 121 -13.24 17.09 -7.34
C GLU A 121 -14.24 16.10 -7.98
N MET A 122 -14.15 14.80 -7.70
CA MET A 122 -15.18 13.85 -8.12
C MET A 122 -16.53 14.08 -7.45
N ASN A 123 -16.54 14.63 -6.23
CA ASN A 123 -17.77 14.85 -5.48
C ASN A 123 -18.66 15.93 -6.08
N ILE A 124 -18.11 16.81 -6.92
CA ILE A 124 -18.79 17.96 -7.52
C ILE A 124 -19.21 17.76 -8.99
N LEU A 125 -18.97 16.57 -9.58
CA LEU A 125 -19.28 16.25 -10.98
C LEU A 125 -20.79 16.03 -11.24
N HIS A 126 -21.61 17.05 -11.06
CA HIS A 126 -23.08 16.98 -11.22
C HIS A 126 -23.54 16.65 -12.65
N ASP A 127 -22.75 16.99 -13.67
CA ASP A 127 -23.12 16.69 -15.06
C ASP A 127 -23.11 15.18 -15.37
N ILE A 128 -22.25 14.42 -14.70
CA ILE A 128 -22.19 12.95 -14.83
C ILE A 128 -23.44 12.29 -14.24
N GLU A 129 -24.04 12.90 -13.21
CA GLU A 129 -25.20 12.37 -12.50
C GLU A 129 -26.50 12.37 -13.34
N LYS A 130 -26.49 13.03 -14.51
CA LYS A 130 -27.64 13.12 -15.42
C LYS A 130 -27.85 11.85 -16.26
N GLU A 131 -26.79 11.09 -16.59
CA GLU A 131 -26.87 9.82 -17.31
C GLU A 131 -26.94 8.67 -16.29
N PRO A 132 -27.98 7.82 -16.27
CA PRO A 132 -28.12 6.76 -15.27
C PRO A 132 -26.91 5.81 -15.16
N ARG A 133 -26.33 5.44 -16.31
CA ARG A 133 -25.16 4.54 -16.36
C ARG A 133 -23.90 5.24 -15.82
N ALA A 134 -23.65 6.46 -16.25
CA ALA A 134 -22.50 7.23 -15.79
C ALA A 134 -22.63 7.62 -14.30
N LYS A 135 -23.85 7.85 -13.82
CA LYS A 135 -24.13 8.04 -12.39
C LYS A 135 -23.73 6.81 -11.57
N MET A 136 -24.17 5.62 -11.97
CA MET A 136 -23.80 4.39 -11.26
C MET A 136 -22.28 4.12 -11.33
N ALA A 137 -21.67 4.41 -12.48
CA ALA A 137 -20.21 4.34 -12.65
C ALA A 137 -19.49 5.28 -11.68
N LEU A 138 -19.95 6.54 -11.57
CA LEU A 138 -19.40 7.52 -10.63
C LEU A 138 -19.57 7.11 -9.18
N GLU A 139 -20.74 6.63 -8.78
CA GLU A 139 -20.98 6.13 -7.41
C GLU A 139 -20.07 4.94 -7.07
N THR A 140 -19.82 4.06 -8.05
CA THR A 140 -18.91 2.92 -7.89
C THR A 140 -17.45 3.37 -7.85
N CYS A 141 -17.06 4.30 -8.72
CA CYS A 141 -15.73 4.87 -8.73
C CYS A 141 -15.41 5.59 -7.40
N LYS A 142 -16.34 6.39 -6.85
CA LYS A 142 -16.18 7.02 -5.53
C LYS A 142 -15.89 5.98 -4.44
N GLN A 143 -16.57 4.82 -4.47
CA GLN A 143 -16.29 3.73 -3.53
C GLN A 143 -14.90 3.13 -3.72
N LEU A 144 -14.49 2.90 -4.96
CA LEU A 144 -13.16 2.37 -5.29
C LEU A 144 -12.04 3.35 -4.88
N MET A 145 -12.25 4.64 -5.09
CA MET A 145 -11.28 5.66 -4.75
C MET A 145 -11.16 5.88 -3.23
N ASP A 146 -12.25 5.75 -2.47
CA ASP A 146 -12.19 5.69 -1.01
C ASP A 146 -11.38 4.47 -0.49
N LEU A 147 -11.46 3.33 -1.18
CA LEU A 147 -10.59 2.18 -0.90
C LEU A 147 -9.14 2.47 -1.28
N SER A 148 -8.89 3.09 -2.44
CA SER A 148 -7.54 3.49 -2.87
C SER A 148 -6.87 4.42 -1.86
N VAL A 149 -7.57 5.45 -1.40
CA VAL A 149 -7.07 6.39 -0.37
C VAL A 149 -6.71 5.63 0.90
N SER A 150 -7.58 4.69 1.32
CA SER A 150 -7.32 3.87 2.51
C SER A 150 -6.04 3.01 2.40
N GLU A 151 -5.73 2.47 1.22
CA GLU A 151 -4.48 1.71 1.01
C GLU A 151 -3.24 2.62 0.97
N LEU A 152 -3.37 3.81 0.40
CA LEU A 152 -2.29 4.81 0.41
C LEU A 152 -2.01 5.31 1.83
N GLU A 153 -3.03 5.51 2.66
CA GLU A 153 -2.88 5.95 4.05
C GLU A 153 -2.14 4.90 4.86
N ARG A 154 -2.49 3.62 4.67
CA ARG A 154 -1.77 2.50 5.27
C ARG A 154 -0.32 2.46 4.82
N SER A 155 -0.07 2.73 3.54
CA SER A 155 1.29 2.78 3.01
C SER A 155 2.11 3.87 3.70
N PHE A 156 1.52 5.06 3.88
CA PHE A 156 2.17 6.15 4.60
C PHE A 156 2.43 5.80 6.07
N ILE A 157 1.45 5.22 6.78
CA ILE A 157 1.61 4.80 8.18
C ILE A 157 2.71 3.74 8.31
N GLY A 158 2.67 2.70 7.47
CA GLY A 158 3.66 1.64 7.48
C GLY A 158 5.09 2.13 7.19
N MET A 159 5.21 3.21 6.41
CA MET A 159 6.48 3.88 6.18
C MET A 159 6.98 4.68 7.38
N ASN A 160 6.09 5.31 8.14
CA ASN A 160 6.47 6.03 9.37
C ASN A 160 6.85 5.09 10.52
N GLU A 161 6.32 3.87 10.53
CA GLU A 161 6.69 2.81 11.48
C GLU A 161 7.94 2.02 11.04
N PHE A 162 8.71 2.53 10.07
CA PHE A 162 9.87 1.85 9.52
C PHE A 162 10.90 1.49 10.59
N SER A 163 11.22 0.19 10.65
CA SER A 163 12.24 -0.35 11.54
C SER A 163 13.10 -1.36 10.80
N LEU A 164 14.42 -1.26 11.00
CA LEU A 164 15.41 -2.16 10.40
C LEU A 164 15.16 -3.65 10.70
N MET A 165 14.45 -3.97 11.78
CA MET A 165 14.13 -5.35 12.14
C MET A 165 12.98 -5.96 11.32
N ASN A 166 12.16 -5.14 10.65
CA ASN A 166 10.96 -5.59 9.92
C ASN A 166 10.90 -5.05 8.49
N VAL A 167 12.03 -4.61 7.91
CA VAL A 167 12.09 -3.94 6.60
C VAL A 167 11.47 -4.79 5.51
N ASP A 168 11.82 -6.08 5.42
CA ASP A 168 11.26 -7.00 4.43
C ASP A 168 9.73 -7.02 4.48
N LYS A 169 9.16 -7.13 5.69
CA LYS A 169 7.72 -7.17 5.91
C LYS A 169 7.07 -5.83 5.55
N ILE A 170 7.70 -4.71 5.93
CA ILE A 170 7.19 -3.37 5.63
C ILE A 170 7.19 -3.14 4.12
N LEU A 171 8.29 -3.44 3.42
CA LEU A 171 8.39 -3.28 1.97
C LEU A 171 7.41 -4.19 1.22
N MET A 172 7.20 -5.44 1.67
CA MET A 172 6.16 -6.30 1.12
C MET A 172 4.76 -5.73 1.31
N ASN A 173 4.43 -5.23 2.51
CA ASN A 173 3.15 -4.60 2.78
C ASN A 173 2.94 -3.35 1.91
N LEU A 174 3.97 -2.51 1.77
CA LEU A 174 3.93 -1.33 0.89
C LEU A 174 3.67 -1.71 -0.57
N LYS A 175 4.36 -2.74 -1.08
CA LYS A 175 4.09 -3.28 -2.43
C LYS A 175 2.62 -3.67 -2.57
N VAL A 176 2.08 -4.41 -1.62
CA VAL A 176 0.69 -4.89 -1.62
C VAL A 176 -0.30 -3.72 -1.61
N TRP A 177 -0.16 -2.78 -0.69
CA TRP A 177 -1.08 -1.66 -0.54
C TRP A 177 -1.04 -0.71 -1.75
N LEU A 178 0.15 -0.39 -2.28
CA LEU A 178 0.28 0.44 -3.49
C LEU A 178 -0.30 -0.24 -4.73
N SER A 179 -0.09 -1.55 -4.88
CA SER A 179 -0.68 -2.32 -5.97
C SER A 179 -2.20 -2.36 -5.87
N GLY A 180 -2.74 -2.51 -4.65
CA GLY A 180 -4.16 -2.42 -4.37
C GLY A 180 -4.75 -1.05 -4.70
N ALA A 181 -4.08 0.03 -4.29
CA ALA A 181 -4.47 1.40 -4.61
C ALA A 181 -4.56 1.64 -6.13
N LEU A 182 -3.52 1.26 -6.87
CA LEU A 182 -3.51 1.41 -8.33
C LEU A 182 -4.62 0.57 -9.00
N THR A 183 -4.83 -0.66 -8.53
CA THR A 183 -5.90 -1.54 -9.03
C THR A 183 -7.28 -0.91 -8.83
N TYR A 184 -7.52 -0.27 -7.68
CA TYR A 184 -8.80 0.42 -7.43
C TYR A 184 -8.98 1.64 -8.35
N GLN A 185 -7.90 2.37 -8.66
CA GLN A 185 -7.93 3.49 -9.61
C GLN A 185 -8.24 3.02 -11.03
N ASP A 186 -7.56 1.96 -11.52
CA ASP A 186 -7.84 1.33 -12.81
C ASP A 186 -9.30 0.84 -12.87
N THR A 187 -9.73 0.11 -11.84
CA THR A 187 -11.10 -0.41 -11.76
C THR A 187 -12.13 0.72 -11.75
N CYS A 188 -11.83 1.89 -11.17
CA CYS A 188 -12.72 3.05 -11.26
C CYS A 188 -12.94 3.46 -12.72
N LEU A 189 -11.86 3.56 -13.52
CA LEU A 189 -11.96 3.92 -14.93
C LEU A 189 -12.74 2.88 -15.73
N ASP A 190 -12.55 1.60 -15.43
CA ASP A 190 -13.30 0.50 -16.05
C ASP A 190 -14.82 0.63 -15.85
N GLN A 191 -15.28 1.28 -14.77
CA GLN A 191 -16.73 1.46 -14.55
C GLN A 191 -17.38 2.37 -15.59
N PHE A 192 -16.60 3.21 -16.27
CA PHE A 192 -17.07 4.11 -17.32
C PHE A 192 -16.93 3.51 -18.72
N GLU A 193 -16.44 2.28 -18.87
CA GLU A 193 -16.48 1.60 -20.15
C GLU A 193 -17.92 1.51 -20.66
N ASN A 194 -18.10 1.77 -21.96
CA ASN A 194 -19.40 1.78 -22.63
C ASN A 194 -20.44 2.78 -22.07
N THR A 195 -20.02 3.82 -21.33
CA THR A 195 -20.86 5.01 -21.16
C THR A 195 -20.93 5.78 -22.46
N THR A 196 -22.07 6.42 -22.73
CA THR A 196 -22.28 7.13 -24.01
C THR A 196 -21.77 8.57 -24.00
N SER A 197 -21.45 9.09 -22.81
CA SER A 197 -20.93 10.44 -22.59
C SER A 197 -19.40 10.48 -22.49
N ASP A 198 -18.84 11.70 -22.49
CA ASP A 198 -17.43 11.95 -22.18
C ASP A 198 -17.09 11.73 -20.68
N ALA A 199 -17.99 11.16 -19.87
CA ALA A 199 -17.77 10.94 -18.45
C ALA A 199 -16.52 10.09 -18.16
N GLY A 200 -16.30 9.02 -18.93
CA GLY A 200 -15.09 8.19 -18.77
C GLY A 200 -13.79 8.94 -19.05
N LYS A 201 -13.77 9.78 -20.09
CA LYS A 201 -12.59 10.62 -20.40
C LYS A 201 -12.35 11.65 -19.31
N LYS A 202 -13.40 12.35 -18.86
CA LYS A 202 -13.30 13.30 -17.75
C LYS A 202 -12.76 12.63 -16.48
N MET A 203 -13.19 11.41 -16.19
CA MET A 203 -12.69 10.65 -15.05
C MET A 203 -11.23 10.23 -15.23
N GLN A 204 -10.86 9.79 -16.44
CA GLN A 204 -9.48 9.47 -16.78
C GLN A 204 -8.58 10.69 -16.61
N ASP A 205 -8.94 11.84 -17.17
CA ASP A 205 -8.18 13.09 -17.05
C ASP A 205 -8.02 13.49 -15.58
N LEU A 206 -9.06 13.29 -14.77
CA LEU A 206 -9.06 13.61 -13.35
C LEU A 206 -8.11 12.71 -12.55
N LEU A 207 -8.06 11.41 -12.84
CA LEU A 207 -7.30 10.43 -12.06
C LEU A 207 -5.87 10.20 -12.55
N THR A 208 -5.56 10.55 -13.80
CA THR A 208 -4.28 10.24 -14.48
C THR A 208 -3.06 10.57 -13.62
N THR A 209 -2.94 11.81 -13.14
CA THR A 209 -1.79 12.21 -12.31
C THR A 209 -1.73 11.43 -10.99
N GLY A 210 -2.86 11.14 -10.35
CA GLY A 210 -2.90 10.32 -9.13
C GLY A 210 -2.43 8.89 -9.38
N MET A 211 -2.81 8.32 -10.52
CA MET A 211 -2.40 6.99 -10.96
C MET A 211 -0.91 6.93 -11.28
N HIS A 212 -0.39 7.92 -12.00
CA HIS A 212 1.03 8.03 -12.30
C HIS A 212 1.88 8.12 -11.02
N MET A 213 1.43 8.93 -10.05
CA MET A 213 2.11 9.07 -8.76
C MET A 213 2.05 7.79 -7.92
N THR A 214 0.93 7.07 -7.93
CA THR A 214 0.80 5.76 -7.27
C THR A 214 1.73 4.72 -7.92
N SER A 215 1.78 4.69 -9.25
CA SER A 215 2.67 3.81 -10.03
C SER A 215 4.15 4.11 -9.79
N ASN A 216 4.52 5.40 -9.73
CA ASN A 216 5.86 5.84 -9.36
C ASN A 216 6.24 5.39 -7.95
N GLY A 217 5.33 5.58 -6.97
CA GLY A 217 5.52 5.11 -5.60
C GLY A 217 5.75 3.59 -5.51
N LEU A 218 4.95 2.81 -6.24
CA LEU A 218 5.11 1.35 -6.31
C LEU A 218 6.47 0.96 -6.91
N SER A 219 6.91 1.65 -7.96
CA SER A 219 8.20 1.40 -8.62
C SER A 219 9.38 1.70 -7.69
N ILE A 220 9.33 2.81 -6.95
CA ILE A 220 10.33 3.20 -5.95
C ILE A 220 10.45 2.14 -4.86
N ILE A 221 9.31 1.73 -4.27
CA ILE A 221 9.29 0.69 -3.23
C ILE A 221 9.78 -0.66 -3.76
N THR A 222 9.47 -0.95 -5.02
CA THR A 222 9.93 -2.19 -5.66
C THR A 222 11.44 -2.20 -5.80
N ALA A 223 12.03 -1.15 -6.35
CA ALA A 223 13.48 -1.01 -6.45
C ALA A 223 14.19 -1.06 -5.08
N LEU A 224 13.60 -0.43 -4.05
CA LEU A 224 14.13 -0.46 -2.69
C LEU A 224 14.11 -1.88 -2.10
N SER A 225 13.00 -2.59 -2.26
CA SER A 225 12.85 -3.98 -1.82
C SER A 225 13.85 -4.90 -2.51
N ASP A 226 14.06 -4.73 -3.81
CA ASP A 226 14.98 -5.58 -4.57
C ASP A 226 16.44 -5.29 -4.20
N THR A 227 16.76 -4.03 -3.88
CA THR A 227 18.08 -3.65 -3.35
C THR A 227 18.34 -4.29 -1.99
N PHE A 228 17.34 -4.28 -1.09
CA PHE A 228 17.47 -4.85 0.25
C PHE A 228 17.64 -6.38 0.23
N THR A 229 16.87 -7.09 -0.61
CA THR A 229 17.00 -8.55 -0.76
C THR A 229 18.37 -8.94 -1.33
N ASN A 230 18.87 -8.21 -2.32
CA ASN A 230 20.20 -8.42 -2.90
C ASN A 230 21.34 -8.17 -1.90
N PHE A 231 21.19 -7.18 -1.02
CA PHE A 231 22.18 -6.92 0.04
C PHE A 231 22.20 -8.03 1.10
N ASN A 232 21.03 -8.54 1.52
CA ASN A 232 20.94 -9.67 2.43
C ASN A 232 21.52 -10.95 1.81
N ALA A 233 21.27 -11.21 0.52
CA ALA A 233 21.89 -12.30 -0.20
C ALA A 233 23.41 -12.14 -0.25
N THR A 234 23.93 -10.95 -0.55
CA THR A 234 25.38 -10.70 -0.62
C THR A 234 26.08 -10.85 0.74
N LYS A 235 25.43 -10.42 1.84
CA LYS A 235 25.90 -10.63 3.21
C LYS A 235 25.88 -12.12 3.61
N LEU A 236 24.94 -12.89 3.08
CA LEU A 236 24.85 -14.34 3.26
C LEU A 236 25.92 -15.07 2.41
N LEU A 237 26.18 -14.61 1.19
CA LEU A 237 27.16 -15.17 0.25
C LEU A 237 28.62 -14.90 0.64
N GLY A 238 28.88 -13.99 1.58
CA GLY A 238 30.16 -13.90 2.30
C GLY A 238 30.48 -15.13 3.17
N ARG A 239 29.50 -16.01 3.41
CA ARG A 239 29.72 -17.39 3.88
C ARG A 239 29.58 -18.33 2.69
N ARG A 240 30.74 -18.67 2.12
CA ARG A 240 31.04 -19.75 1.17
C ARG A 240 29.83 -20.60 0.72
N LEU A 241 29.36 -20.34 -0.49
CA LEU A 241 28.46 -21.19 -1.27
C LEU A 241 28.98 -22.62 -1.37
N LEU A 242 28.19 -23.59 -0.89
CA LEU A 242 27.90 -24.89 -1.50
C LEU A 242 26.81 -25.54 -0.65
N GLN A 243 25.58 -25.66 -1.15
CA GLN A 243 24.82 -26.92 -1.22
C GLN A 243 23.41 -26.64 -1.79
N ASP A 244 23.13 -27.36 -2.86
CA ASP A 244 21.84 -27.59 -3.52
C ASP A 244 20.81 -28.20 -2.55
N SER A 245 19.64 -27.57 -2.40
CA SER A 245 18.33 -28.23 -2.18
C SER A 245 17.22 -27.22 -1.86
N GLU A 246 16.12 -27.38 -2.58
CA GLU A 246 14.75 -26.94 -2.28
C GLU A 246 14.39 -25.47 -2.50
N SER A 247 13.48 -25.28 -3.46
CA SER A 247 12.63 -24.10 -3.63
C SER A 247 12.08 -23.66 -2.26
N PRO A 248 12.17 -22.37 -1.90
CA PRO A 248 11.56 -21.91 -0.66
C PRO A 248 10.04 -21.82 -0.85
N SER A 249 9.38 -22.96 -0.65
CA SER A 249 8.04 -23.00 -0.11
C SER A 249 8.05 -22.40 1.30
N SER A 250 6.95 -21.71 1.63
CA SER A 250 6.61 -21.14 2.94
C SER A 250 6.90 -19.65 3.13
N VAL A 251 6.21 -18.81 2.36
CA VAL A 251 5.74 -17.49 2.86
C VAL A 251 4.63 -17.74 3.88
N HIS A 252 4.91 -18.34 5.03
CA HIS A 252 3.91 -18.49 6.11
C HIS A 252 4.61 -18.33 7.47
N ASN A 253 4.84 -17.08 7.87
CA ASN A 253 5.06 -16.74 9.28
C ASN A 253 4.50 -15.33 9.52
N GLY A 254 3.19 -15.29 9.74
CA GLY A 254 2.40 -14.07 9.90
C GLY A 254 0.95 -14.22 9.46
N GLY A 255 0.62 -15.27 8.70
CA GLY A 255 -0.74 -15.63 8.36
C GLY A 255 -1.50 -16.18 9.57
N LEU A 256 -2.79 -15.85 9.64
CA LEU A 256 -3.76 -16.54 10.49
C LEU A 256 -3.62 -18.05 10.23
N ASN A 257 -3.22 -18.84 11.24
CA ASN A 257 -3.06 -20.28 11.05
C ASN A 257 -4.44 -20.88 10.74
N GLU A 258 -4.70 -21.17 9.47
CA GLU A 258 -5.99 -21.63 8.96
C GLU A 258 -6.51 -22.85 9.74
N THR A 259 -5.60 -23.74 10.13
CA THR A 259 -5.91 -24.92 10.96
C THR A 259 -6.38 -24.55 12.37
N LEU A 260 -5.85 -23.48 12.96
CA LEU A 260 -6.28 -23.00 14.28
C LEU A 260 -7.67 -22.36 14.24
N LEU A 261 -8.02 -21.72 13.12
CA LEU A 261 -9.32 -21.08 12.94
C LEU A 261 -10.44 -22.10 12.68
N LEU A 262 -10.14 -23.14 11.90
CA LEU A 262 -11.06 -24.25 11.67
C LEU A 262 -11.43 -24.99 12.97
N ASN A 263 -10.51 -25.04 13.93
CA ASN A 263 -10.72 -25.66 15.24
C ASN A 263 -11.31 -24.70 16.29
N ARG A 264 -11.51 -23.42 15.95
CA ARG A 264 -12.05 -22.43 16.88
C ARG A 264 -13.57 -22.51 16.90
N LYS A 265 -14.17 -22.37 18.09
CA LYS A 265 -15.63 -22.23 18.24
C LYS A 265 -16.10 -21.01 17.43
N PRO A 266 -17.10 -21.16 16.54
CA PRO A 266 -17.62 -20.04 15.77
C PRO A 266 -18.28 -19.00 16.67
N ASN A 267 -18.20 -17.73 16.27
CA ASN A 267 -18.89 -16.64 16.95
C ASN A 267 -20.38 -16.65 16.64
N VAL A 268 -20.72 -16.94 15.38
CA VAL A 268 -22.10 -17.03 14.89
C VAL A 268 -22.20 -18.14 13.84
N THR A 269 -23.37 -18.78 13.77
CA THR A 269 -23.68 -19.84 12.81
C THR A 269 -24.83 -19.42 11.89
N VAL A 270 -24.64 -19.60 10.58
CA VAL A 270 -25.65 -19.36 9.55
C VAL A 270 -26.16 -20.70 9.06
N ALA A 271 -27.48 -20.91 9.11
CA ALA A 271 -28.12 -22.11 8.61
C ALA A 271 -29.50 -21.79 8.01
N LYS A 272 -29.71 -22.17 6.74
CA LYS A 272 -30.97 -21.89 6.02
C LYS A 272 -32.19 -22.58 6.64
N ASP A 273 -31.98 -23.75 7.23
CA ASP A 273 -33.01 -24.55 7.89
C ASP A 273 -33.46 -23.94 9.24
N GLY A 274 -32.78 -22.89 9.72
CA GLY A 274 -33.05 -22.26 11.01
C GLY A 274 -32.39 -22.95 12.20
N SER A 275 -31.50 -23.92 11.98
CA SER A 275 -30.74 -24.60 13.04
C SER A 275 -29.51 -23.81 13.53
N GLY A 276 -29.27 -22.62 12.98
CA GLY A 276 -28.20 -21.69 13.35
C GLY A 276 -28.74 -20.40 13.95
N ASP A 277 -27.84 -19.47 14.29
CA ASP A 277 -28.19 -18.16 14.85
C ASP A 277 -28.90 -17.26 13.82
N PHE A 278 -28.53 -17.38 12.54
CA PHE A 278 -29.07 -16.59 11.43
C PHE A 278 -29.42 -17.45 10.23
N ARG A 279 -30.32 -16.96 9.38
CA ARG A 279 -30.70 -17.65 8.12
C ARG A 279 -29.91 -17.16 6.92
N THR A 280 -29.37 -15.95 6.99
CA THR A 280 -28.60 -15.32 5.91
C THR A 280 -27.21 -14.90 6.37
N ILE A 281 -26.27 -14.81 5.42
CA ILE A 281 -24.90 -14.37 5.72
C ILE A 281 -24.89 -12.87 6.03
N ASN A 282 -25.72 -12.08 5.36
CA ASN A 282 -25.85 -10.65 5.64
C ASN A 282 -26.32 -10.33 7.08
N GLU A 283 -27.24 -11.12 7.64
CA GLU A 283 -27.64 -11.00 9.06
C GLU A 283 -26.48 -11.26 10.01
N ALA A 284 -25.66 -12.27 9.71
CA ALA A 284 -24.49 -12.61 10.51
C ALA A 284 -23.39 -11.53 10.40
N LEU A 285 -23.20 -10.94 9.23
CA LEU A 285 -22.27 -9.83 9.02
C LEU A 285 -22.63 -8.60 9.86
N ASN A 286 -23.92 -8.33 10.07
CA ASN A 286 -24.37 -7.23 10.94
C ASN A 286 -23.98 -7.42 12.42
N LYS A 287 -23.50 -8.60 12.81
CA LYS A 287 -22.98 -8.88 14.16
C LYS A 287 -21.47 -8.72 14.26
N VAL A 288 -20.77 -8.51 13.16
CA VAL A 288 -19.32 -8.27 13.17
C VAL A 288 -19.06 -6.89 13.81
N PRO A 289 -18.30 -6.83 14.92
CA PRO A 289 -17.91 -5.56 15.50
C PRO A 289 -17.01 -4.75 14.56
N GLU A 290 -17.19 -3.43 14.53
CA GLU A 290 -16.30 -2.56 13.77
C GLU A 290 -14.88 -2.58 14.34
N LYS A 291 -13.87 -2.56 13.45
CA LYS A 291 -12.43 -2.50 13.80
C LYS A 291 -12.00 -3.61 14.79
N ASN A 292 -12.56 -4.80 14.62
CA ASN A 292 -12.27 -5.94 15.48
C ASN A 292 -10.77 -6.31 15.44
N LYS A 293 -10.19 -6.61 16.61
CA LYS A 293 -8.78 -7.00 16.75
C LYS A 293 -8.56 -8.51 16.72
N THR A 294 -9.64 -9.29 16.79
CA THR A 294 -9.58 -10.75 16.87
C THR A 294 -10.44 -11.37 15.78
N PRO A 295 -10.13 -12.57 15.26
CA PRO A 295 -10.94 -13.19 14.22
C PRO A 295 -12.39 -13.38 14.68
N PHE A 296 -13.33 -12.87 13.89
CA PHE A 296 -14.77 -13.12 14.02
C PHE A 296 -15.16 -14.22 13.05
N VAL A 297 -15.44 -15.41 13.59
CA VAL A 297 -15.68 -16.61 12.81
C VAL A 297 -17.18 -16.77 12.56
N ILE A 298 -17.58 -16.69 11.30
CA ILE A 298 -18.93 -16.99 10.81
C ILE A 298 -18.89 -18.38 10.19
N TYR A 299 -19.58 -19.32 10.84
CA TYR A 299 -19.74 -20.67 10.31
C TYR A 299 -21.00 -20.76 9.46
N ILE A 300 -20.89 -21.25 8.24
CA ILE A 300 -21.97 -21.28 7.26
C ILE A 300 -22.22 -22.75 6.91
N LYS A 301 -23.37 -23.27 7.35
CA LYS A 301 -23.74 -24.67 7.09
C LYS A 301 -23.93 -24.93 5.60
N GLU A 302 -23.99 -26.21 5.22
CA GLU A 302 -24.26 -26.63 3.86
C GLU A 302 -25.56 -26.04 3.33
N GLY A 303 -25.52 -25.61 2.07
CA GLY A 303 -26.64 -24.92 1.45
C GLY A 303 -26.20 -24.02 0.31
N ILE A 304 -27.17 -23.68 -0.54
CA ILE A 304 -27.01 -22.70 -1.62
C ILE A 304 -27.61 -21.39 -1.13
N TYR A 305 -26.78 -20.38 -0.90
CA TYR A 305 -27.12 -19.06 -0.39
C TYR A 305 -27.21 -18.06 -1.55
N GLN A 306 -28.43 -17.74 -1.99
CA GLN A 306 -28.64 -16.74 -3.03
C GLN A 306 -28.72 -15.35 -2.42
N GLU A 307 -27.56 -14.72 -2.24
CA GLU A 307 -27.42 -13.39 -1.67
C GLU A 307 -26.13 -12.71 -2.18
N TYR A 308 -26.07 -11.39 -2.09
CA TYR A 308 -24.86 -10.62 -2.36
C TYR A 308 -24.25 -10.25 -1.02
N VAL A 309 -22.98 -10.61 -0.81
CA VAL A 309 -22.28 -10.44 0.46
C VAL A 309 -21.16 -9.42 0.26
N GLU A 310 -21.16 -8.35 1.04
CA GLU A 310 -20.11 -7.32 0.99
C GLU A 310 -19.48 -7.15 2.38
N VAL A 311 -18.24 -7.59 2.53
CA VAL A 311 -17.46 -7.38 3.75
C VAL A 311 -16.72 -6.05 3.63
N LYS A 312 -17.24 -5.05 4.34
CA LYS A 312 -16.78 -3.66 4.27
C LYS A 312 -15.43 -3.47 4.96
N LYS A 313 -14.70 -2.41 4.58
CA LYS A 313 -13.36 -2.08 5.12
C LYS A 313 -13.30 -1.92 6.64
N ASN A 314 -14.41 -1.57 7.30
CA ASN A 314 -14.50 -1.44 8.76
C ASN A 314 -14.64 -2.80 9.48
N MET A 315 -15.03 -3.87 8.77
CA MET A 315 -15.26 -5.22 9.31
C MET A 315 -13.97 -6.05 9.26
N THR A 316 -12.96 -5.68 10.04
CA THR A 316 -11.65 -6.37 10.03
C THR A 316 -11.69 -7.75 10.69
N HIS A 317 -10.80 -8.66 10.28
CA HIS A 317 -10.64 -9.99 10.88
C HIS A 317 -11.86 -10.92 10.72
N VAL A 318 -12.57 -10.82 9.60
CA VAL A 318 -13.73 -11.68 9.32
C VAL A 318 -13.30 -12.99 8.70
N VAL A 319 -13.78 -14.11 9.25
CA VAL A 319 -13.46 -15.45 8.78
C VAL A 319 -14.76 -16.18 8.45
N PHE A 320 -14.90 -16.62 7.20
CA PHE A 320 -16.03 -17.45 6.77
C PHE A 320 -15.56 -18.90 6.61
N ILE A 321 -16.25 -19.81 7.31
CA ILE A 321 -15.97 -21.25 7.29
C ILE A 321 -17.23 -21.97 6.85
N GLY A 322 -17.15 -22.72 5.75
CA GLY A 322 -18.26 -23.57 5.28
C GLY A 322 -18.14 -25.02 5.75
N ASP A 323 -19.21 -25.81 5.57
CA ASP A 323 -19.20 -27.28 5.70
C ASP A 323 -18.34 -28.01 4.64
N GLY A 324 -17.72 -27.22 3.76
CA GLY A 324 -16.85 -27.66 2.69
C GLY A 324 -17.19 -26.92 1.40
N GLY A 325 -16.17 -26.65 0.59
CA GLY A 325 -16.36 -25.85 -0.61
C GLY A 325 -17.44 -26.37 -1.58
N LYS A 326 -17.65 -27.68 -1.66
CA LYS A 326 -18.69 -28.26 -2.54
C LYS A 326 -20.10 -28.28 -1.93
N LYS A 327 -20.23 -28.00 -0.62
CA LYS A 327 -21.48 -28.12 0.14
C LYS A 327 -22.09 -26.76 0.47
N THR A 328 -21.25 -25.78 0.76
CA THR A 328 -21.66 -24.40 1.00
C THR A 328 -21.34 -23.57 -0.23
N ARG A 329 -22.35 -22.97 -0.85
CA ARG A 329 -22.19 -22.14 -2.05
C ARG A 329 -22.98 -20.86 -1.92
N ILE A 330 -22.35 -19.71 -2.18
CA ILE A 330 -23.02 -18.42 -2.30
C ILE A 330 -23.25 -18.18 -3.80
N THR A 331 -24.41 -17.67 -4.21
CA THR A 331 -24.74 -17.50 -5.63
C THR A 331 -25.40 -16.16 -5.90
N GLY A 332 -25.04 -15.53 -7.01
CA GLY A 332 -25.66 -14.31 -7.52
C GLY A 332 -26.00 -14.43 -9.01
N ASN A 333 -26.80 -13.50 -9.51
CA ASN A 333 -27.29 -13.40 -10.89
C ASN A 333 -27.20 -11.97 -11.46
N LYS A 334 -26.55 -11.03 -10.77
CA LYS A 334 -26.28 -9.67 -11.28
C LYS A 334 -25.31 -9.76 -12.43
N ASN A 335 -25.53 -8.94 -13.44
CA ASN A 335 -24.68 -8.87 -14.61
C ASN A 335 -24.64 -7.44 -15.15
N TYR A 336 -23.63 -7.16 -15.96
CA TYR A 336 -23.39 -5.84 -16.51
C TYR A 336 -24.43 -5.40 -17.56
N ILE A 337 -25.02 -6.36 -18.28
CA ILE A 337 -26.01 -6.09 -19.33
C ILE A 337 -27.28 -5.47 -18.73
N ASP A 338 -27.64 -5.84 -17.51
CA ASP A 338 -28.77 -5.27 -16.75
C ASP A 338 -28.50 -3.84 -16.23
N GLY A 339 -27.39 -3.21 -16.62
CA GLY A 339 -27.04 -1.85 -16.22
C GLY A 339 -26.34 -1.75 -14.86
N ILE A 340 -25.90 -2.87 -14.28
CA ILE A 340 -25.09 -2.91 -13.06
C ILE A 340 -23.62 -2.73 -13.41
N THR A 341 -22.88 -1.94 -12.65
CA THR A 341 -21.43 -1.77 -12.84
C THR A 341 -20.68 -3.08 -12.56
N THR A 342 -19.62 -3.37 -13.31
CA THR A 342 -18.87 -4.64 -13.22
C THR A 342 -18.47 -4.97 -11.78
N TYR A 343 -17.97 -3.97 -11.03
CA TYR A 343 -17.60 -4.15 -9.63
C TYR A 343 -18.78 -4.60 -8.73
N LYS A 344 -20.01 -4.13 -9.01
CA LYS A 344 -21.22 -4.48 -8.24
C LYS A 344 -21.90 -5.77 -8.69
N THR A 345 -21.37 -6.45 -9.72
CA THR A 345 -21.87 -7.77 -10.12
C THR A 345 -21.36 -8.91 -9.24
N ALA A 346 -20.27 -8.68 -8.49
CA ALA A 346 -19.67 -9.68 -7.62
C ALA A 346 -20.67 -10.23 -6.61
N THR A 347 -20.75 -11.56 -6.51
CA THR A 347 -21.60 -12.25 -5.53
C THR A 347 -21.04 -12.09 -4.12
N VAL A 348 -19.71 -12.11 -3.97
CA VAL A 348 -19.02 -11.80 -2.72
C VAL A 348 -17.96 -10.74 -2.99
N GLY A 349 -18.12 -9.58 -2.36
CA GLY A 349 -17.15 -8.50 -2.33
C GLY A 349 -16.43 -8.47 -0.98
N MET A 350 -15.10 -8.41 -1.02
CA MET A 350 -14.28 -8.36 0.18
C MET A 350 -13.34 -7.16 0.09
N SER A 351 -13.63 -6.13 0.88
CA SER A 351 -12.82 -4.90 0.95
C SER A 351 -12.19 -4.71 2.33
N SER A 352 -12.22 -5.77 3.14
CA SER A 352 -11.69 -5.78 4.50
C SER A 352 -10.28 -6.32 4.58
N PHE A 353 -9.55 -5.89 5.61
CA PHE A 353 -8.24 -6.42 5.93
C PHE A 353 -8.33 -7.72 6.73
N MET A 354 -7.41 -8.64 6.41
CA MET A 354 -7.18 -9.88 7.14
C MET A 354 -8.46 -10.72 7.23
N PHE A 355 -8.92 -11.20 6.08
CA PHE A 355 -10.04 -12.12 5.97
C PHE A 355 -9.57 -13.52 5.62
N LEU A 356 -10.41 -14.51 5.94
CA LEU A 356 -10.23 -15.87 5.43
C LEU A 356 -11.57 -16.39 4.92
N PHE A 357 -11.54 -17.05 3.77
CA PHE A 357 -12.73 -17.49 3.07
C PHE A 357 -12.52 -18.89 2.46
N ASN A 358 -13.23 -19.90 2.98
CA ASN A 358 -13.16 -21.29 2.53
C ASN A 358 -14.53 -21.81 2.05
N ILE A 359 -15.14 -21.10 1.12
CA ILE A 359 -16.49 -21.39 0.59
C ILE A 359 -16.46 -21.16 -0.92
N PHE A 360 -17.30 -21.85 -1.70
CA PHE A 360 -17.44 -21.54 -3.13
C PHE A 360 -18.42 -20.38 -3.36
N VAL A 361 -18.09 -19.55 -4.34
CA VAL A 361 -18.88 -18.41 -4.84
C VAL A 361 -19.23 -18.66 -6.29
#